data_AF-A0A914F2D9-F1
#
_entry.id   AF-A0A914F2D9-F1
#
_cell.length_a   1.000
_cell.length_b   1.000
_cell.length_c   1.000
_cell.angle_alpha   90.00
_cell.angle_beta   90.00
_cell.angle_gamma   90.00
#
_symmetry.space_group_name_H-M   'P 1'
#
loop_
_entity.id
_entity.type
_entity.pdbx_description
1 polymer ?
#
loop_
_entity_poly.entity_id
_entity_poly.type
_entity_poly.pdbx_seq_one_letter_code
_entity_poly.pdbx_strand_id
1 'polypeptide(L)'
;MVSDCAEKTAQNSFDALCFGRGSSISQLTAPIDTRFPTVSIIRPLREIYDAEIKMVLRLESMLKDFENSQLDQVQVKSSKTVQDMNVEFLSKLQANGFPSTLTSVVSTSSKIRAPPNSAAIHSCCLCYEKTESIDYCPACDRLLQAIPNFPDELRSFLTVLAK
;
A
#
# COMPACT_ATOMS: atom_id res chain seq x y z
N MET A 1 -10.56 7.01 4.61
CA MET A 1 -10.59 6.64 3.17
C MET A 1 -9.26 7.07 2.56
N VAL A 2 -8.73 6.33 1.59
CA VAL A 2 -7.44 6.64 0.93
C VAL A 2 -7.71 6.91 -0.55
N SER A 3 -7.09 7.95 -1.10
CA SER A 3 -7.32 8.46 -2.46
C SER A 3 -6.49 7.77 -3.54
N ASP A 4 -5.99 6.56 -3.30
CA ASP A 4 -5.17 5.82 -4.26
C ASP A 4 -6.00 5.43 -5.50
N CYS A 5 -5.55 5.88 -6.67
CA CYS A 5 -6.11 5.49 -7.97
C CYS A 5 -5.62 4.10 -8.42
N ALA A 6 -6.07 3.64 -9.59
CA ALA A 6 -5.67 2.36 -10.17
C ALA A 6 -4.15 2.25 -10.38
N GLU A 7 -3.50 3.29 -10.92
CA GLU A 7 -2.05 3.35 -11.11
C GLU A 7 -1.32 3.18 -9.78
N LYS A 8 -1.73 3.94 -8.76
CA LYS A 8 -1.06 3.92 -7.45
C LYS A 8 -1.25 2.58 -6.75
N THR A 9 -2.45 2.01 -6.82
CA THR A 9 -2.76 0.70 -6.24
C THR A 9 -1.97 -0.42 -6.93
N ALA A 10 -1.85 -0.37 -8.27
CA ALA A 10 -1.03 -1.31 -9.03
C ALA A 10 0.46 -1.17 -8.69
N GLN A 11 0.98 0.07 -8.61
CA GLN A 11 2.36 0.34 -8.20
C GLN A 11 2.65 -0.27 -6.82
N ASN A 12 1.79 -0.02 -5.83
CA ASN A 12 1.93 -0.58 -4.48
C ASN A 12 1.97 -2.12 -4.50
N SER A 13 1.24 -2.75 -5.43
CA SER A 13 1.27 -4.21 -5.63
C SER A 13 2.64 -4.69 -6.11
N PHE A 14 3.20 -4.04 -7.14
CA PHE A 14 4.50 -4.37 -7.70
C PHE A 14 5.63 -4.10 -6.71
N ASP A 15 5.58 -2.98 -6.00
CA ASP A 15 6.55 -2.64 -4.96
C ASP A 15 6.57 -3.72 -3.87
N ALA A 16 5.38 -4.13 -3.40
CA ALA A 16 5.27 -5.20 -2.41
C ALA A 16 5.81 -6.53 -2.93
N LEU A 17 5.60 -6.88 -4.21
CA LEU A 17 6.19 -8.06 -4.84
C LEU A 17 7.72 -7.98 -4.89
N CYS A 18 8.26 -6.88 -5.40
CA CYS A 18 9.70 -6.65 -5.52
C CYS A 18 10.41 -6.68 -4.15
N PHE A 19 9.74 -6.25 -3.09
CA PHE A 19 10.26 -6.31 -1.71
C PHE A 19 9.98 -7.63 -0.98
N GLY A 20 9.40 -8.64 -1.64
CA GLY A 20 9.12 -9.94 -1.04
C GLY A 20 7.99 -9.93 -0.01
N ARG A 21 7.09 -8.93 -0.04
CA ARG A 21 5.98 -8.74 0.91
C ARG A 21 4.66 -9.34 0.39
N GLY A 22 4.74 -10.53 -0.21
CA GLY A 22 3.64 -11.19 -0.91
C GLY A 22 2.40 -11.44 -0.06
N SER A 23 2.57 -11.72 1.23
CA SER A 23 1.46 -12.00 2.17
C SER A 23 0.55 -10.78 2.40
N SER A 24 1.10 -9.58 2.30
CA SER A 24 0.41 -8.31 2.58
C SER A 24 -0.27 -7.69 1.36
N ILE A 25 0.00 -8.23 0.16
CA ILE A 25 -0.44 -7.64 -1.11
C ILE A 25 -1.94 -7.48 -1.17
N SER A 26 -2.71 -8.49 -0.79
CA SER A 26 -4.18 -8.40 -0.86
C SER A 26 -4.74 -7.29 0.01
N GLN A 27 -4.10 -6.97 1.13
CA GLN A 27 -4.55 -5.90 2.03
C GLN A 27 -4.23 -4.51 1.45
N LEU A 28 -3.12 -4.40 0.71
CA LEU A 28 -2.73 -3.17 0.01
C LEU A 28 -3.68 -2.84 -1.14
N THR A 29 -4.35 -3.84 -1.72
CA THR A 29 -5.10 -3.68 -2.98
C THR A 29 -6.58 -4.02 -2.86
N ALA A 30 -7.00 -4.56 -1.72
CA ALA A 30 -8.39 -4.78 -1.40
C ALA A 30 -9.18 -3.46 -1.35
N PRO A 31 -10.46 -3.49 -1.73
CA PRO A 31 -11.36 -2.32 -1.62
C PRO A 31 -11.52 -1.85 -0.18
N ILE A 32 -11.50 -2.79 0.77
CA ILE A 32 -11.59 -2.53 2.20
C ILE A 32 -10.47 -3.32 2.88
N ASP A 33 -9.64 -2.61 3.63
CA ASP A 33 -8.60 -3.17 4.48
C ASP A 33 -9.03 -3.06 5.95
N THR A 34 -9.25 -4.22 6.56
CA THR A 34 -9.79 -4.40 7.91
C THR A 34 -8.76 -4.97 8.88
N ARG A 35 -7.46 -4.84 8.57
CA ARG A 35 -6.39 -5.30 9.46
C ARG A 35 -6.39 -4.63 10.83
N PHE A 36 -6.85 -3.38 10.89
CA PHE A 36 -6.88 -2.61 12.12
C PHE A 36 -8.22 -2.87 12.83
N PRO A 37 -8.21 -3.17 14.13
CA PRO A 37 -9.41 -3.54 14.88
C PRO A 37 -10.43 -2.39 15.00
N THR A 38 -9.95 -1.14 14.99
CA THR A 38 -10.77 0.06 15.22
C THR A 38 -11.06 0.86 13.96
N VAL A 39 -10.32 0.62 12.87
CA VAL A 39 -10.38 1.45 11.66
C VAL A 39 -10.40 0.57 10.43
N SER A 40 -11.29 0.89 9.49
CA SER A 40 -11.26 0.28 8.15
C SER A 40 -10.76 1.29 7.13
N ILE A 41 -9.80 0.87 6.31
CA ILE A 41 -9.28 1.68 5.21
C ILE A 41 -10.05 1.33 3.94
N ILE A 42 -10.80 2.29 3.41
CA ILE A 42 -11.58 2.15 2.18
C ILE A 42 -10.84 2.85 1.03
N ARG A 43 -10.73 2.17 -0.13
CA ARG A 43 -10.08 2.67 -1.36
C ARG A 43 -11.10 2.84 -2.49
N PRO A 44 -11.87 3.94 -2.51
CA PRO A 44 -12.94 4.14 -3.49
C PRO A 44 -12.43 4.30 -4.92
N LEU A 45 -11.21 4.81 -5.11
CA LEU A 45 -10.65 5.12 -6.43
C LEU A 45 -9.77 4.00 -7.00
N ARG A 46 -9.69 2.83 -6.35
CA ARG A 46 -8.71 1.78 -6.69
C ARG A 46 -8.85 1.21 -8.11
N GLU A 47 -10.02 1.36 -8.72
CA GLU A 47 -10.34 0.90 -10.09
C GLU A 47 -10.48 2.06 -11.07
N ILE A 48 -10.32 3.30 -10.59
CA ILE A 48 -10.44 4.51 -11.40
C ILE A 48 -9.05 4.98 -11.80
N TYR A 49 -8.85 5.21 -13.08
CA TYR A 49 -7.58 5.67 -13.64
C TYR A 49 -7.38 7.16 -13.36
N ASP A 50 -6.13 7.58 -13.19
CA ASP A 50 -5.78 8.99 -12.98
C ASP A 50 -6.31 9.90 -14.10
N ALA A 51 -6.30 9.42 -15.35
CA ALA A 51 -6.87 10.15 -16.49
C ALA A 51 -8.38 10.37 -16.36
N GLU A 52 -9.13 9.41 -15.80
CA GLU A 52 -10.57 9.54 -15.57
C GLU A 52 -10.85 10.54 -14.44
N ILE A 53 -10.06 10.49 -13.36
CA ILE A 53 -10.14 11.44 -12.25
C ILE A 53 -9.92 12.86 -12.78
N LYS A 54 -8.87 13.08 -13.55
CA LYS A 54 -8.57 14.38 -14.18
C LYS A 54 -9.68 14.84 -15.12
N MET A 55 -10.27 13.93 -15.88
CA MET A 55 -11.39 14.25 -16.77
C MET A 55 -12.62 14.73 -15.99
N VAL A 56 -12.99 14.04 -14.90
CA VAL A 56 -14.11 14.45 -14.03
C VAL A 56 -13.82 15.80 -13.37
N LEU A 57 -12.62 15.97 -12.81
CA LEU A 57 -12.20 17.25 -12.21
C LEU A 57 -12.24 18.40 -13.22
N ARG A 58 -11.93 18.13 -14.49
CA ARG A 58 -12.03 19.12 -15.56
C ARG A 58 -13.48 19.48 -15.88
N LEU A 59 -14.38 18.50 -15.93
CA LEU A 59 -15.81 18.72 -16.17
C LEU A 59 -16.45 19.53 -15.03
N GLU A 60 -16.05 19.28 -13.79
CA GLU A 60 -16.50 20.00 -12.60
C GLU A 60 -15.78 21.34 -12.38
N SER A 61 -14.88 21.75 -13.29
CA SER A 61 -14.06 22.97 -13.17
C SER A 61 -13.17 23.04 -11.91
N MET A 62 -12.90 21.91 -11.26
CA MET A 62 -12.08 21.79 -10.05
C MET A 62 -10.61 21.44 -10.34
N LEU A 63 -10.25 21.17 -11.59
CA LEU A 63 -8.91 20.69 -11.95
C LEU A 63 -7.80 21.67 -11.53
N LYS A 64 -8.01 22.98 -11.69
CA LYS A 64 -7.01 24.00 -11.34
C LYS A 64 -6.74 24.03 -9.83
N ASP A 65 -7.78 23.92 -9.02
CA ASP A 65 -7.65 23.91 -7.56
C ASP A 65 -6.94 22.63 -7.09
N PHE A 66 -7.24 21.51 -7.74
CA PHE A 66 -6.55 20.24 -7.49
C PHE A 66 -5.06 20.30 -7.85
N GLU A 67 -4.71 20.80 -9.04
CA GLU A 67 -3.32 20.96 -9.47
C GLU A 67 -2.54 21.90 -8.54
N ASN A 68 -3.16 23.00 -8.11
CA ASN A 68 -2.56 23.94 -7.16
C ASN A 68 -2.27 23.29 -5.80
N SER A 69 -3.14 22.38 -5.33
CA SER A 69 -2.94 21.63 -4.09
C SER A 69 -1.84 20.57 -4.17
N GLN A 70 -1.47 20.13 -5.38
CA GLN A 70 -0.43 19.12 -5.61
C GLN A 70 0.98 19.73 -5.70
N LEU A 71 1.11 21.05 -5.91
CA LEU A 71 2.39 21.75 -6.05
C LEU A 71 3.28 21.69 -4.79
N ASP A 72 2.70 21.44 -3.61
CA ASP A 72 3.44 21.23 -2.37
C ASP A 72 4.10 19.84 -2.26
N GLN A 73 3.85 18.94 -3.22
CA GLN A 73 4.58 17.68 -3.31
C GLN A 73 5.97 17.97 -3.88
N VAL A 74 6.93 18.07 -2.96
CA VAL A 74 8.37 18.16 -3.24
C VAL A 74 8.71 17.26 -4.43
N GLN A 75 9.21 17.89 -5.51
CA GLN A 75 9.81 17.21 -6.66
C GLN A 75 11.02 16.43 -6.15
N VAL A 76 10.78 15.20 -5.69
CA VAL A 76 11.84 14.28 -5.31
C VAL A 76 12.64 14.01 -6.57
N LYS A 77 13.90 14.48 -6.60
CA LYS A 77 14.83 14.22 -7.69
C LYS A 77 14.75 12.73 -8.04
N SER A 78 14.41 12.44 -9.29
CA SER A 78 14.42 11.09 -9.87
C SER A 78 15.72 10.38 -9.48
N SER A 79 15.60 9.51 -8.49
CA SER A 79 16.62 8.50 -8.19
C SER A 79 16.20 7.28 -9.01
N LYS A 80 17.12 6.45 -9.49
CA LYS A 80 16.72 5.22 -10.22
C LYS A 80 16.31 4.15 -9.20
N THR A 81 15.19 4.33 -8.52
CA THR A 81 14.68 3.35 -7.54
C THR A 81 13.88 2.25 -8.22
N VAL A 82 13.68 1.13 -7.50
CA VAL A 82 12.81 0.04 -7.98
C VAL A 82 11.37 0.55 -8.18
N GLN A 83 10.92 1.43 -7.30
CA GLN A 83 9.59 2.03 -7.39
C GLN A 83 9.45 2.89 -8.65
N ASP A 84 10.47 3.66 -9.00
CA ASP A 84 10.47 4.47 -10.24
C ASP A 84 10.46 3.58 -11.48
N MET A 85 11.21 2.47 -11.46
CA MET A 85 11.16 1.47 -12.53
C MET A 85 9.78 0.82 -12.66
N ASN A 86 9.10 0.54 -11.53
CA ASN A 86 7.75 0.00 -11.52
C ASN A 86 6.74 1.00 -12.11
N VAL A 87 6.86 2.29 -11.79
CA VAL A 87 6.04 3.35 -12.39
C VAL A 87 6.26 3.41 -13.91
N GLU A 88 7.52 3.43 -14.34
CA GLU A 88 7.87 3.49 -15.77
C GLU A 88 7.35 2.26 -16.52
N PHE A 89 7.47 1.07 -15.92
CA PHE A 89 6.97 -0.18 -16.49
C PHE A 89 5.44 -0.14 -16.68
N LEU A 90 4.70 0.26 -15.65
CA LEU A 90 3.24 0.36 -15.69
C LEU A 90 2.77 1.40 -16.72
N SER A 91 3.42 2.57 -16.75
CA SER A 91 3.18 3.62 -17.75
C SER A 91 3.38 3.12 -19.18
N LYS A 92 4.51 2.42 -19.44
CA LYS A 92 4.81 1.83 -20.75
C LYS A 92 3.78 0.76 -21.15
N LEU A 93 3.32 -0.06 -20.21
CA LEU A 93 2.27 -1.06 -20.48
C LEU A 93 0.98 -0.40 -20.97
N GLN A 94 0.53 0.66 -20.29
CA GLN A 94 -0.66 1.40 -20.71
C GLN A 94 -0.45 2.05 -22.09
N ALA A 95 0.69 2.72 -22.29
CA ALA A 95 1.01 3.41 -23.55
C ALA A 95 1.11 2.46 -24.75
N ASN A 96 1.56 1.22 -24.53
CA ASN A 96 1.70 0.19 -25.57
C ASN A 96 0.39 -0.56 -25.86
N GLY A 97 -0.76 -0.04 -25.42
CA GLY A 97 -2.07 -0.58 -25.79
C GLY A 97 -2.62 -1.65 -24.85
N PHE A 98 -2.10 -1.77 -23.62
CA PHE A 98 -2.62 -2.70 -22.62
C PHE A 98 -3.27 -1.98 -21.40
N PRO A 99 -4.25 -1.08 -21.60
CA PRO A 99 -4.81 -0.25 -20.53
C PRO A 99 -5.46 -1.08 -19.41
N SER A 100 -6.12 -2.19 -19.75
CA SER A 100 -6.80 -3.09 -18.79
C SER A 100 -5.84 -3.94 -17.93
N THR A 101 -4.53 -3.80 -18.12
CA THR A 101 -3.54 -4.53 -17.32
C THR A 101 -3.55 -4.06 -15.87
N LEU A 102 -3.71 -2.75 -15.61
CA LEU A 102 -3.72 -2.24 -14.24
C LEU A 102 -4.88 -2.81 -13.42
N THR A 103 -6.09 -2.79 -13.98
CA THR A 103 -7.28 -3.36 -13.33
C THR A 103 -7.13 -4.87 -13.12
N SER A 104 -6.54 -5.57 -14.09
CA SER A 104 -6.21 -7.00 -13.95
C SER A 104 -5.21 -7.26 -12.82
N VAL A 105 -4.15 -6.44 -12.72
CA VAL A 105 -3.16 -6.50 -11.64
C VAL A 105 -3.82 -6.25 -10.29
N VAL A 106 -4.58 -5.15 -10.14
CA VAL A 106 -5.27 -4.79 -8.88
C VAL A 106 -6.28 -5.86 -8.46
N SER A 107 -7.06 -6.39 -9.42
CA SER A 107 -8.02 -7.46 -9.16
C SER A 107 -7.32 -8.74 -8.72
N THR A 108 -6.25 -9.13 -9.41
CA THR A 108 -5.49 -10.34 -9.11
C THR A 108 -4.79 -10.21 -7.77
N SER A 109 -4.11 -9.09 -7.52
CA SER A 109 -3.38 -8.82 -6.29
C SER A 109 -4.32 -8.85 -5.07
N SER A 110 -5.55 -8.33 -5.20
CA SER A 110 -6.55 -8.37 -4.13
C SER A 110 -7.01 -9.79 -3.75
N LYS A 111 -6.84 -10.75 -4.67
CA LYS A 111 -7.18 -12.17 -4.48
C LYS A 111 -6.02 -13.01 -3.96
N ILE A 112 -4.79 -12.47 -3.96
CA ILE A 112 -3.62 -13.18 -3.42
C ILE A 112 -3.79 -13.32 -1.91
N ARG A 113 -4.21 -14.51 -1.47
CA ARG A 113 -4.29 -14.84 -0.05
C ARG A 113 -3.08 -15.67 0.35
N ALA A 114 -2.48 -15.31 1.48
CA ALA A 114 -1.57 -16.22 2.15
C ALA A 114 -2.30 -17.53 2.51
N PRO A 115 -1.63 -18.68 2.43
CA PRO A 115 -2.22 -19.94 2.88
C PRO A 115 -2.70 -19.82 4.34
N PRO A 116 -3.83 -20.46 4.70
CA PRO A 116 -4.29 -20.45 6.08
C PRO A 116 -3.30 -21.25 6.94
N ASN A 117 -2.47 -20.56 7.73
CA ASN A 117 -1.65 -21.23 8.73
C ASN A 117 -2.54 -21.69 9.89
N SER A 118 -2.36 -22.94 10.31
CA SER A 118 -3.05 -23.59 11.43
C SER A 118 -2.45 -23.26 12.81
N ALA A 119 -1.38 -22.46 12.85
CA ALA A 119 -0.84 -21.89 14.08
C ALA A 119 -1.74 -20.76 14.61
N ALA A 120 -1.66 -20.46 15.91
CA ALA A 120 -2.33 -19.29 16.49
C ALA A 120 -1.85 -18.02 15.78
N ILE A 121 -2.68 -17.49 14.87
CA ILE A 121 -2.37 -16.30 14.11
C ILE A 121 -2.62 -15.09 15.01
N HIS A 122 -1.55 -14.42 15.42
CA HIS A 122 -1.59 -13.12 16.07
C HIS A 122 -1.41 -12.01 15.02
N SER A 123 -1.87 -10.80 15.32
CA SER A 123 -1.59 -9.63 14.49
C SER A 123 -0.38 -8.92 15.08
N CYS A 124 0.64 -8.63 14.26
CA CYS A 124 1.82 -7.89 14.73
C CYS A 124 1.41 -6.53 15.31
N CYS A 125 1.92 -6.17 16.48
CA CYS A 125 1.58 -4.91 17.15
C CYS A 125 2.03 -3.65 16.37
N LEU A 126 2.99 -3.79 15.44
CA LEU A 126 3.53 -2.68 14.64
C LEU A 126 2.85 -2.53 13.28
N CYS A 127 2.82 -3.61 12.49
CA CYS A 127 2.31 -3.55 11.12
C CYS A 127 0.93 -4.21 10.96
N TYR A 128 0.38 -4.81 12.02
CA TYR A 128 -0.89 -5.53 12.02
C TYR A 128 -0.97 -6.68 11.01
N GLU A 129 0.18 -7.10 10.48
CA GLU A 129 0.29 -8.28 9.63
C GLU A 129 0.08 -9.54 10.48
N LYS A 130 -0.63 -10.51 9.89
CA LYS A 130 -0.82 -11.82 10.50
C LYS A 130 0.53 -12.51 10.66
N THR A 131 0.83 -12.95 11.86
CA THR A 131 2.11 -13.57 12.20
C THR A 131 1.94 -14.65 13.27
N GLU A 132 2.90 -15.55 13.33
CA GLU A 132 2.95 -16.63 14.33
C GLU A 132 3.61 -16.17 15.64
N SER A 133 4.33 -15.05 15.59
CA SER A 133 4.93 -14.43 16.77
C SER A 133 3.89 -13.64 17.57
N ILE A 134 4.05 -13.64 18.89
CA ILE A 134 3.06 -13.05 19.80
C ILE A 134 3.07 -11.50 19.69
N ASP A 135 4.24 -10.88 19.53
CA ASP A 135 4.37 -9.42 19.61
C ASP A 135 4.64 -8.76 18.25
N TYR A 136 5.72 -9.16 17.55
CA TYR A 136 6.17 -8.53 16.32
C TYR A 136 6.44 -9.54 15.22
N CYS A 137 6.03 -9.26 13.98
CA CYS A 137 6.42 -10.10 12.85
C CYS A 137 7.95 -10.03 12.63
N PRO A 138 8.57 -11.04 12.00
CA PRO A 138 10.03 -11.09 11.83
C PRO A 138 10.63 -9.87 11.14
N ALA A 139 9.89 -9.22 10.24
CA ALA A 139 10.35 -8.00 9.56
C ALA A 139 10.35 -6.79 10.51
N CYS A 140 9.30 -6.62 11.32
CA CYS A 140 9.20 -5.55 12.30
C CYS A 140 10.20 -5.73 13.45
N ASP A 141 10.44 -6.97 13.88
CA ASP A 141 11.44 -7.28 14.89
C ASP A 141 12.86 -6.88 14.42
N ARG A 142 13.23 -7.22 13.19
CA ARG A 142 14.52 -6.78 12.60
C ARG A 142 14.63 -5.27 12.49
N LEU A 143 13.53 -4.58 12.14
CA LEU A 143 13.48 -3.12 12.12
C LEU A 143 13.71 -2.53 13.52
N LEU A 144 13.07 -3.07 14.55
CA LEU A 144 13.25 -2.64 15.93
C LEU A 144 14.67 -2.88 16.44
N GLN A 145 15.31 -3.97 16.01
CA GLN A 145 16.71 -4.28 16.36
C GLN A 145 17.71 -3.36 15.65
N ALA A 146 17.37 -2.84 14.48
CA ALA A 146 18.23 -1.93 13.72
C ALA A 146 18.22 -0.48 14.25
N ILE A 147 17.33 -0.12 15.18
CA ILE A 147 17.28 1.21 15.78
C ILE A 147 18.16 1.24 17.04
N PRO A 148 19.32 1.92 17.02
CA PRO A 148 20.16 2.05 18.22
C PRO A 148 19.42 2.93 19.23
N ASN A 149 19.19 2.42 20.44
CA ASN A 149 18.45 3.06 21.55
C ASN A 149 16.92 3.10 21.42
N PHE A 150 16.26 2.06 20.88
CA PHE A 150 14.81 1.96 21.05
C PHE A 150 14.48 1.70 22.54
N PRO A 151 13.81 2.61 23.26
CA PRO A 151 13.57 2.45 24.70
C PRO A 151 12.70 1.23 24.99
N ASP A 152 13.10 0.40 25.96
CA ASP A 152 12.32 -0.78 26.38
C ASP A 152 10.92 -0.41 26.89
N GLU A 153 10.76 0.80 27.44
CA GLU A 153 9.47 1.36 27.85
C GLU A 153 8.50 1.48 26.65
N LEU A 154 8.96 1.96 25.49
CA LEU A 154 8.14 2.06 24.28
C LEU A 154 7.75 0.67 23.72
N ARG A 155 8.60 -0.35 23.90
CA ARG A 155 8.26 -1.74 23.55
C ARG A 155 7.10 -2.27 24.40
N SER A 156 7.06 -1.89 25.68
CA SER A 156 5.97 -2.25 26.60
C SER A 156 4.67 -1.48 26.31
N PHE A 157 4.76 -0.21 25.91
CA PHE A 157 3.58 0.58 25.51
C PHE A 157 2.93 0.03 24.23
N LEU A 158 3.73 -0.38 23.24
CA LEU A 158 3.22 -0.94 21.98
C LEU A 158 2.52 -2.29 22.17
N THR A 159 2.96 -3.10 23.14
CA THR A 159 2.31 -4.38 23.48
C THR A 159 1.02 -4.18 24.29
N VAL A 160 0.92 -3.11 25.10
CA VAL A 160 -0.33 -2.78 25.83
C VAL A 160 -1.42 -2.23 24.90
N LEU A 161 -1.05 -1.44 23.87
CA LEU A 161 -2.00 -0.89 22.90
C LEU A 161 -2.58 -1.92 21.92
N ALA A 162 -1.96 -3.09 21.81
CA ALA A 162 -2.38 -4.16 20.90
C ALA A 162 -3.37 -5.17 21.53
N LYS A 163 -3.72 -5.00 22.81
CA LYS A 163 -4.80 -5.73 23.50
C LYS A 163 -6.12 -4.96 23.42
#